data_AF-A0A0S6VVH5-F1
#
_entry.id   AF-A0A0S6VVH5-F1
#
_cell.length_a   1.000
_cell.length_b   1.000
_cell.length_c   1.000
_cell.angle_alpha   90.00
_cell.angle_beta   90.00
_cell.angle_gamma   90.00
#
_symmetry.space_group_name_H-M   'P 1'
#
loop_
_entity.id
_entity.type
_entity.pdbx_description
1 polymer ?
#
loop_
_entity_poly.entity_id
_entity_poly.type
_entity_poly.pdbx_seq_one_letter_code
_entity_poly.pdbx_strand_id
1 'polypeptide(L)'
;MAYPKAIRINTESARQALIVAHVFMELNRHVRVSFFLNNTFNIDETKGLTGNPDGIISLSENQLYISSPVIVLVEAKKSDLGSGLVQCVAEMEGARMFNEREGNPISPIYGVVTDGVLWQFLALHDAVATIDSYLYSFEDGSKIIGILQSCILRSAARSPRLS
;
A
#
# COMPACT_ATOMS: atom_id res chain seq x y z
N MET A 1 12.94 17.52 -6.19
CA MET A 1 11.86 16.57 -6.55
C MET A 1 12.41 15.48 -7.48
N ALA A 2 12.24 14.21 -7.11
CA ALA A 2 12.69 13.06 -7.92
C ALA A 2 11.67 12.65 -9.02
N TYR A 3 10.42 13.13 -8.92
CA TYR A 3 9.29 12.75 -9.77
C TYR A 3 9.53 12.90 -11.29
N PRO A 4 9.94 14.06 -11.84
CA PRO A 4 10.15 14.20 -13.29
C PRO A 4 11.25 13.26 -13.81
N LYS A 5 12.23 12.95 -12.97
CA LYS A 5 13.31 12.02 -13.31
C LYS A 5 12.80 10.59 -13.35
N ALA A 6 11.98 10.18 -12.39
CA ALA A 6 11.34 8.87 -12.35
C ALA A 6 10.51 8.61 -13.62
N ILE A 7 9.74 9.61 -14.05
CA ILE A 7 8.92 9.58 -15.27
C ILE A 7 9.78 9.36 -16.51
N ARG A 8 10.92 10.04 -16.59
CA ARG A 8 11.83 9.90 -17.74
C ARG A 8 12.60 8.58 -17.75
N ILE A 9 12.93 8.01 -16.58
CA ILE A 9 13.58 6.70 -16.48
C ILE A 9 12.62 5.59 -16.95
N ASN A 10 11.32 5.74 -16.68
CA ASN A 10 10.26 4.92 -17.26
C ASN A 10 10.39 3.41 -16.96
N THR A 11 10.73 3.08 -15.71
CA THR A 11 10.76 1.72 -15.16
C THR A 11 9.94 1.64 -13.89
N GLU A 12 9.41 0.46 -13.57
CA GLU A 12 8.67 0.20 -12.32
C GLU A 12 9.54 0.51 -11.11
N SER A 13 10.80 0.06 -11.10
CA SER A 13 11.75 0.36 -10.01
C SER A 13 11.97 1.86 -9.80
N ALA A 14 11.93 2.68 -10.85
CA ALA A 14 11.99 4.13 -10.72
C ALA A 14 10.71 4.72 -10.11
N ARG A 15 9.53 4.16 -10.43
CA ARG A 15 8.25 4.55 -9.77
C ARG A 15 8.29 4.25 -8.29
N GLN A 16 8.71 3.03 -7.95
CA GLN A 16 8.83 2.56 -6.58
C GLN A 16 9.79 3.44 -5.78
N ALA A 17 11.05 3.54 -6.22
CA ALA A 17 12.11 4.19 -5.44
C ALA A 17 12.02 5.72 -5.40
N LEU A 18 11.47 6.35 -6.44
CA LEU A 18 11.52 7.81 -6.58
C LEU A 18 10.16 8.50 -6.46
N ILE A 19 9.06 7.74 -6.45
CA ILE A 19 7.70 8.28 -6.26
C ILE A 19 7.07 7.65 -5.03
N VAL A 20 6.83 6.33 -5.02
CA VAL A 20 6.15 5.64 -3.91
C VAL A 20 6.92 5.84 -2.59
N ALA A 21 8.23 5.63 -2.60
CA ALA A 21 9.08 5.86 -1.43
C ALA A 21 8.99 7.31 -0.90
N HIS A 22 8.93 8.30 -1.79
CA HIS A 22 8.83 9.70 -1.39
C HIS A 22 7.44 10.04 -0.83
N VAL A 23 6.37 9.44 -1.38
CA VAL A 23 5.02 9.54 -0.82
C VAL A 23 4.99 8.97 0.59
N PHE A 24 5.59 7.81 0.83
CA PHE A 24 5.65 7.19 2.15
C PHE A 24 6.47 8.02 3.14
N MET A 25 7.62 8.53 2.72
CA MET A 25 8.43 9.42 3.55
C MET A 25 7.67 10.69 3.94
N GLU A 26 6.94 11.31 3.01
CA GLU A 26 6.14 12.49 3.31
C GLU A 26 4.96 12.14 4.22
N LEU A 27 4.23 11.06 3.93
CA LEU A 27 3.12 10.58 4.74
C LEU A 27 3.54 10.33 6.20
N ASN A 28 4.72 9.74 6.43
CA ASN A 28 5.23 9.43 7.76
C ASN A 28 5.60 10.69 8.59
N ARG A 29 5.61 11.88 7.98
CA ARG A 29 5.71 13.16 8.71
C ARG A 29 4.39 13.57 9.36
N HIS A 30 3.27 13.00 8.91
CA HIS A 30 1.92 13.36 9.33
C HIS A 30 1.24 12.28 10.18
N VAL A 31 1.67 11.03 10.07
CA VAL A 31 1.15 9.88 10.83
C VAL A 31 2.29 8.95 11.22
N ARG A 32 2.22 8.34 12.41
CA ARG A 32 3.24 7.40 12.90
C ARG A 32 2.90 5.99 12.42
N VAL A 33 3.61 5.53 11.40
CA VAL A 33 3.48 4.20 10.82
C VAL A 33 4.86 3.67 10.44
N SER A 34 5.00 2.37 10.29
CA SER A 34 6.15 1.80 9.58
C SER A 34 5.78 1.50 8.13
N PHE A 35 6.77 1.62 7.24
CA PHE A 35 6.59 1.27 5.84
C PHE A 35 7.77 0.46 5.30
N PHE A 36 7.50 -0.42 4.34
CA PHE A 36 8.49 -1.30 3.75
C PHE A 36 8.38 -1.22 2.23
N LEU A 37 9.50 -1.41 1.54
CA LEU A 37 9.58 -1.32 0.08
C LEU A 37 10.27 -2.60 -0.41
N ASN A 38 9.63 -3.33 -1.32
CA ASN A 38 10.17 -4.56 -1.91
C ASN A 38 10.57 -5.63 -0.86
N ASN A 39 9.93 -5.63 0.32
CA ASN A 39 10.19 -6.62 1.36
C ASN A 39 9.39 -7.90 1.07
N THR A 40 10.01 -9.06 1.32
CA THR A 40 9.33 -10.35 1.20
C THR A 40 8.17 -10.43 2.18
N PHE A 41 7.00 -10.76 1.67
CA PHE A 41 5.75 -10.87 2.42
C PHE A 41 5.02 -12.16 2.04
N ASN A 42 5.63 -13.29 2.42
CA ASN A 42 5.12 -14.62 2.12
C ASN A 42 4.17 -15.09 3.22
N ILE A 43 2.88 -15.20 2.88
CA ILE A 43 1.83 -15.55 3.84
C ILE A 43 1.37 -16.99 3.66
N ASP A 44 1.06 -17.41 2.43
CA ASP A 44 0.55 -18.75 2.17
C ASP A 44 0.94 -19.24 0.77
N GLU A 45 1.99 -20.04 0.70
CA GLU A 45 2.50 -20.63 -0.55
C GLU A 45 1.44 -21.49 -1.25
N THR A 46 0.58 -22.18 -0.50
CA THR A 46 -0.44 -23.07 -1.07
C THR A 46 -1.53 -22.31 -1.81
N LYS A 47 -1.70 -21.02 -1.48
CA LYS A 47 -2.63 -20.09 -2.12
C LYS A 47 -1.94 -19.13 -3.09
N GLY A 48 -0.63 -19.25 -3.29
CA GLY A 48 0.16 -18.30 -4.09
C GLY A 48 0.25 -16.90 -3.48
N LEU A 49 0.00 -16.76 -2.17
CA LEU A 49 0.07 -15.48 -1.44
C LEU A 49 1.52 -15.26 -0.98
N THR A 50 2.40 -15.14 -1.97
CA THR A 50 3.83 -14.91 -1.81
C THR A 50 4.28 -13.79 -2.74
N GLY A 51 5.31 -13.06 -2.34
CA GLY A 51 5.83 -11.98 -3.15
C GLY A 51 6.51 -10.88 -2.35
N ASN A 52 6.82 -9.81 -3.06
CA ASN A 52 7.51 -8.63 -2.56
C ASN A 52 6.72 -7.39 -3.01
N PRO A 53 5.67 -7.00 -2.27
CA PRO A 53 4.89 -5.82 -2.60
C PRO A 53 5.79 -4.59 -2.73
N ASP A 54 5.46 -3.72 -3.69
CA ASP A 54 6.25 -2.52 -3.96
C ASP A 54 6.22 -1.52 -2.79
N GLY A 55 5.13 -1.53 -2.03
CA GLY A 55 5.00 -0.79 -0.79
C GLY A 55 4.07 -1.48 0.20
N ILE A 56 4.45 -1.47 1.47
CA ILE A 56 3.64 -1.97 2.59
C ILE A 56 3.60 -0.89 3.66
N ILE A 57 2.44 -0.61 4.24
CA ILE A 57 2.29 0.23 5.44
C ILE A 57 1.65 -0.58 6.56
N SER A 58 2.24 -0.52 7.74
CA SER A 58 1.72 -1.09 8.99
C SER A 58 1.39 -0.01 10.00
N LEU A 59 0.36 -0.23 10.82
CA LEU A 59 0.07 0.62 12.00
C LEU A 59 1.05 0.39 13.16
N SER A 60 1.94 -0.59 13.06
CA SER A 60 3.05 -0.74 14.01
C SER A 60 4.11 0.34 13.77
N GLU A 61 4.75 0.83 14.85
CA GLU A 61 5.94 1.68 14.73
C GLU A 61 7.23 0.87 14.48
N ASN A 62 7.15 -0.46 14.39
CA ASN A 62 8.31 -1.31 14.13
C ASN A 62 8.76 -1.21 12.66
N GLN A 63 9.94 -0.62 12.44
CA GLN A 63 10.56 -0.42 11.13
C GLN A 63 11.59 -1.51 10.76
N LEU A 64 11.91 -2.43 11.67
CA LEU A 64 12.91 -3.48 11.46
C LEU A 64 12.36 -4.68 10.67
N TYR A 65 11.10 -5.03 10.91
CA TYR A 65 10.41 -6.11 10.23
C TYR A 65 8.91 -5.84 10.18
N ILE A 66 8.25 -6.39 9.15
CA ILE A 66 6.81 -6.22 8.93
C ILE A 66 6.07 -6.80 10.15
N SER A 67 5.28 -5.95 10.80
CA SER A 67 4.51 -6.30 11.98
C SER A 67 3.03 -5.99 11.75
N SER A 68 2.16 -6.75 12.38
CA SER A 68 0.71 -6.54 12.28
C SER A 68 0.26 -5.30 13.09
N PRO A 69 -0.78 -4.56 12.64
CA PRO A 69 -1.55 -4.82 11.43
C PRO A 69 -1.02 -4.07 10.19
N VAL A 70 -0.83 -4.80 9.08
CA VAL A 70 -0.57 -4.26 7.74
C VAL A 70 -1.88 -3.73 7.15
N ILE A 71 -1.91 -2.48 6.69
CA ILE A 71 -3.16 -1.81 6.30
C ILE A 71 -3.17 -1.24 4.89
N VAL A 72 -2.02 -1.03 4.27
CA VAL A 72 -1.92 -0.56 2.88
C VAL A 72 -0.88 -1.38 2.13
N LEU A 73 -1.25 -1.81 0.92
CA LEU A 73 -0.35 -2.40 -0.07
C LEU A 73 -0.32 -1.50 -1.30
N VAL A 74 0.85 -1.38 -1.93
CA VAL A 74 1.04 -0.58 -3.14
C VAL A 74 1.72 -1.45 -4.19
N GLU A 75 1.19 -1.38 -5.42
CA GLU A 75 1.76 -2.00 -6.61
C GLU A 75 2.04 -0.91 -7.65
N ALA A 76 3.29 -0.75 -8.05
CA ALA A 76 3.71 0.25 -9.03
C ALA A 76 3.97 -0.40 -10.39
N LYS A 77 3.25 0.06 -11.41
CA LYS A 77 3.41 -0.36 -12.80
C LYS A 77 4.09 0.72 -13.63
N LYS A 78 4.51 0.37 -14.83
CA LYS A 78 5.07 1.35 -15.78
C LYS A 78 3.99 2.21 -16.46
N SER A 79 2.85 1.59 -16.79
CA SER A 79 1.78 2.24 -17.57
C SER A 79 0.43 1.54 -17.48
N ASP A 80 0.40 0.20 -17.40
CA ASP A 80 -0.86 -0.54 -17.34
C ASP A 80 -1.26 -0.82 -15.88
N LEU A 81 -2.06 0.09 -15.32
CA LEU A 81 -2.66 -0.05 -13.99
C LEU A 81 -3.51 -1.32 -13.88
N GLY A 82 -4.21 -1.71 -14.95
CA GLY A 82 -5.10 -2.86 -14.93
C GLY A 82 -4.37 -4.15 -14.58
N SER A 83 -3.16 -4.32 -15.11
CA SER A 83 -2.29 -5.47 -14.80
C SER A 83 -1.89 -5.57 -13.32
N GLY A 84 -1.84 -4.44 -12.60
CA GLY A 84 -1.46 -4.41 -11.18
C GLY A 84 -2.62 -4.70 -10.23
N LEU A 85 -3.87 -4.62 -10.67
CA LEU A 85 -5.04 -4.79 -9.80
C LEU A 85 -5.11 -6.20 -9.19
N VAL A 86 -4.92 -7.25 -10.01
CA VAL A 86 -5.00 -8.64 -9.54
C VAL A 86 -3.90 -8.94 -8.52
N GLN A 87 -2.68 -8.46 -8.78
CA GLN A 87 -1.55 -8.62 -7.88
C GLN A 87 -1.79 -7.87 -6.56
N CYS A 88 -2.21 -6.62 -6.63
CA CYS A 88 -2.51 -5.82 -5.44
C CYS A 88 -3.62 -6.46 -4.59
N VAL A 89 -4.69 -6.98 -5.21
CA VAL A 89 -5.76 -7.68 -4.47
C VAL A 89 -5.24 -8.96 -3.80
N ALA A 90 -4.36 -9.72 -4.45
CA ALA A 90 -3.74 -10.90 -3.84
C ALA A 90 -2.88 -10.52 -2.62
N GLU A 91 -2.09 -9.44 -2.72
CA GLU A 91 -1.30 -8.94 -1.60
C GLU A 91 -2.16 -8.42 -0.45
N MET A 92 -3.29 -7.75 -0.75
CA MET A 92 -4.27 -7.32 0.25
C MET A 92 -4.88 -8.52 0.99
N GLU A 93 -5.21 -9.60 0.29
CA GLU A 93 -5.71 -10.84 0.89
C GLU A 93 -4.63 -11.51 1.76
N GLY A 94 -3.37 -11.50 1.31
CA GLY A 94 -2.21 -11.90 2.11
C GLY A 94 -2.14 -11.11 3.42
N ALA A 95 -2.25 -9.78 3.36
CA ALA A 95 -2.23 -8.93 4.54
C ALA A 95 -3.42 -9.17 5.49
N ARG A 96 -4.63 -9.40 4.96
CA ARG A 96 -5.79 -9.78 5.77
C ARG A 96 -5.50 -11.05 6.57
N MET A 97 -5.00 -12.10 5.90
CA MET A 97 -4.65 -13.36 6.52
C MET A 97 -3.48 -13.22 7.53
N PHE A 98 -2.46 -12.43 7.20
CA PHE A 98 -1.35 -12.11 8.09
C PHE A 98 -1.85 -11.47 9.40
N ASN A 99 -2.68 -10.44 9.26
CA ASN A 99 -3.22 -9.70 10.40
C ASN A 99 -4.08 -10.58 11.31
N GLU A 100 -4.90 -11.47 10.72
CA GLU A 100 -5.70 -12.45 11.46
C GLU A 100 -4.83 -13.44 12.23
N ARG A 101 -3.78 -13.98 11.59
CA ARG A 101 -2.85 -14.94 12.23
C ARG A 101 -2.09 -14.33 13.40
N GLU A 102 -1.73 -13.06 13.30
CA GLU A 102 -1.07 -12.28 14.37
C GLU A 102 -2.05 -11.77 15.44
N GLY A 103 -3.34 -12.11 15.34
CA GLY A 103 -4.37 -11.75 16.31
C GLY A 103 -4.74 -10.26 16.31
N ASN A 104 -4.53 -9.53 15.20
CA ASN A 104 -4.99 -8.16 15.01
C ASN A 104 -5.80 -8.02 13.71
N PRO A 105 -6.95 -8.73 13.59
CA PRO A 105 -7.81 -8.56 12.42
C PRO A 105 -8.20 -7.09 12.26
N ILE A 106 -8.13 -6.58 11.04
CA ILE A 106 -8.47 -5.21 10.71
C ILE A 106 -9.13 -5.16 9.34
N SER A 107 -10.13 -4.27 9.19
CA SER A 107 -10.88 -4.11 7.95
C SER A 107 -11.29 -2.64 7.72
N PRO A 108 -11.15 -2.12 6.50
CA PRO A 108 -10.59 -2.80 5.33
C PRO A 108 -9.06 -2.85 5.32
N ILE A 109 -8.51 -3.72 4.45
CA ILE A 109 -7.15 -3.56 3.93
C ILE A 109 -7.23 -2.68 2.68
N TYR A 110 -6.37 -1.69 2.56
CA TYR A 110 -6.34 -0.81 1.39
C TYR A 110 -5.26 -1.26 0.40
N GLY A 111 -5.55 -1.06 -0.88
CA GLY A 111 -4.65 -1.32 -1.98
C GLY A 111 -4.49 -0.07 -2.83
N VAL A 112 -3.35 0.05 -3.48
CA VAL A 112 -3.05 1.14 -4.40
C VAL A 112 -2.33 0.59 -5.61
N VAL A 113 -2.81 0.91 -6.79
CA VAL A 113 -2.06 0.66 -8.03
C VAL A 113 -1.70 1.99 -8.65
N THR A 114 -0.45 2.16 -9.07
CA THR A 114 0.01 3.42 -9.65
C THR A 114 1.01 3.22 -10.79
N ASP A 115 0.97 4.08 -11.80
CA ASP A 115 2.06 4.22 -12.78
C ASP A 115 3.01 5.39 -12.46
N GLY A 116 2.84 5.96 -11.27
CA GLY A 116 3.45 7.19 -10.81
C GLY A 116 2.69 8.45 -11.21
N VAL A 117 2.00 8.46 -12.37
CA VAL A 117 1.20 9.61 -12.83
C VAL A 117 -0.22 9.51 -12.29
N LEU A 118 -0.82 8.35 -12.42
CA LEU A 118 -2.17 8.02 -11.99
C LEU A 118 -2.11 7.04 -10.83
N TRP A 119 -3.04 7.19 -9.91
CA TRP A 119 -3.18 6.39 -8.70
C TRP A 119 -4.62 5.90 -8.61
N GLN A 120 -4.79 4.60 -8.47
CA GLN A 120 -6.08 3.95 -8.27
C GLN A 120 -6.10 3.28 -6.91
N PHE A 121 -7.17 3.49 -6.16
CA PHE A 121 -7.32 2.98 -4.80
C PHE A 121 -8.28 1.80 -4.76
N LEU A 122 -8.01 0.88 -3.85
CA LEU A 122 -8.81 -0.31 -3.60
C LEU A 122 -9.07 -0.44 -2.10
N ALA A 123 -10.16 -1.11 -1.75
CA ALA A 123 -10.45 -1.55 -0.40
C ALA A 123 -10.92 -3.00 -0.42
N LEU A 124 -10.35 -3.84 0.44
CA LEU A 124 -10.75 -5.21 0.66
C LEU A 124 -11.49 -5.26 2.00
N HIS A 125 -12.78 -5.51 1.92
CA HIS A 125 -13.63 -5.80 3.07
C HIS A 125 -13.90 -7.30 3.08
N ASP A 126 -13.36 -8.00 4.09
CA ASP A 126 -13.41 -9.45 4.19
C ASP A 126 -12.86 -10.10 2.90
N ALA A 127 -13.71 -10.72 2.09
CA ALA A 127 -13.33 -11.35 0.82
C ALA A 127 -13.76 -10.56 -0.43
N VAL A 128 -14.22 -9.30 -0.26
CA VAL A 128 -14.75 -8.48 -1.36
C VAL A 128 -13.84 -7.27 -1.59
N ALA A 129 -13.13 -7.29 -2.71
CA ALA A 129 -12.35 -6.15 -3.18
C ALA A 129 -13.25 -5.19 -3.96
N THR A 130 -13.21 -3.91 -3.58
CA THR A 130 -13.81 -2.81 -4.34
C THR A 130 -12.71 -1.92 -4.91
N ILE A 131 -12.88 -1.49 -6.14
CA ILE A 131 -11.94 -0.62 -6.85
C ILE A 131 -12.59 0.76 -6.99
N ASP A 132 -11.87 1.81 -6.61
CA ASP A 132 -12.32 3.17 -6.88
C ASP A 132 -12.34 3.40 -8.40
N SER A 133 -13.51 3.84 -8.88
CA SER A 133 -13.70 4.22 -10.28
C SER A 133 -12.89 5.44 -10.70
N TYR A 134 -12.41 6.24 -9.74
CA TYR A 134 -11.62 7.44 -10.01
C TYR A 134 -10.12 7.15 -10.06
N LEU A 135 -9.45 7.75 -11.05
CA LEU A 135 -7.99 7.77 -11.17
C LEU A 135 -7.47 9.14 -10.75
N TYR A 136 -6.62 9.16 -9.73
CA TYR A 136 -6.07 10.38 -9.16
C TYR A 136 -4.73 10.71 -9.82
N SER A 137 -4.62 11.90 -10.41
CA SER A 137 -3.33 12.43 -10.87
C SER A 137 -2.42 12.74 -9.69
N PHE A 138 -1.11 12.49 -9.83
CA PHE A 138 -0.14 12.76 -8.79
C PHE A 138 -0.03 14.25 -8.47
N GLU A 139 0.01 15.11 -9.49
CA GLU A 139 0.20 16.56 -9.35
C GLU A 139 1.39 16.90 -8.42
N ASP A 140 1.13 17.46 -7.23
CA ASP A 140 2.13 17.74 -6.18
C ASP A 140 2.20 16.66 -5.09
N GLY A 141 1.39 15.61 -5.19
CA GLY A 141 1.30 14.48 -4.28
C GLY A 141 0.33 14.69 -3.10
N SER A 142 -0.12 15.92 -2.85
CA SER A 142 -0.88 16.26 -1.63
C SER A 142 -2.19 15.49 -1.51
N LYS A 143 -2.90 15.32 -2.63
CA LYS A 143 -4.16 14.57 -2.67
C LYS A 143 -3.95 13.09 -2.36
N ILE A 144 -2.88 12.49 -2.90
CA ILE A 144 -2.52 11.09 -2.66
C ILE A 144 -2.17 10.87 -1.19
N ILE A 145 -1.36 11.77 -0.62
CA ILE A 145 -1.00 11.74 0.81
C ILE A 145 -2.25 11.87 1.68
N GLY A 146 -3.17 12.78 1.36
CA GLY A 146 -4.42 12.97 2.11
C GLY A 146 -5.33 11.74 2.08
N ILE A 147 -5.43 11.04 0.95
CA ILE A 147 -6.20 9.79 0.84
C ILE A 147 -5.56 8.71 1.72
N LEU A 148 -4.25 8.48 1.58
CA LEU A 148 -3.51 7.50 2.39
C LEU A 148 -3.60 7.81 3.89
N GLN A 149 -3.47 9.08 4.27
CA GLN A 149 -3.65 9.52 5.65
C GLN A 149 -5.06 9.20 6.15
N SER A 150 -6.09 9.46 5.35
CA SER A 150 -7.46 9.10 5.73
C SER A 150 -7.64 7.58 5.89
N CYS A 151 -7.03 6.76 5.03
CA CYS A 151 -7.05 5.30 5.16
C CYS A 151 -6.45 4.87 6.51
N ILE A 152 -5.26 5.39 6.83
CA ILE A 152 -4.52 5.09 8.06
C ILE A 152 -5.32 5.49 9.29
N LEU A 153 -5.81 6.73 9.35
CA LEU A 153 -6.54 7.25 10.52
C LEU A 153 -7.85 6.49 10.76
N ARG A 154 -8.57 6.12 9.68
CA ARG A 154 -9.80 5.31 9.79
C ARG A 154 -9.51 3.89 10.30
N SER A 155 -8.39 3.29 9.88
CA SER A 155 -7.98 1.97 10.38
C SER A 155 -7.50 2.02 11.83
N ALA A 156 -6.71 3.03 12.20
CA ALA A 156 -6.23 3.20 13.57
C ALA A 156 -7.39 3.33 14.58
N ALA A 157 -8.44 4.09 14.23
CA ALA A 157 -9.64 4.23 15.06
C ALA A 157 -10.44 2.93 15.26
N ARG A 158 -10.19 1.91 14.44
CA ARG A 158 -10.83 0.58 14.53
C ARG A 158 -9.93 -0.47 15.15
N SER A 159 -8.66 -0.15 15.42
CA SER A 159 -7.69 -1.11 15.92
C SER A 159 -7.93 -1.42 17.40
N PRO A 160 -8.14 -2.69 17.79
CA PRO A 160 -8.50 -3.06 19.16
C PRO A 160 -7.40 -2.83 20.21
N ARG A 161 -6.19 -2.41 19.82
CA ARG A 161 -5.07 -2.12 20.76
C ARG A 161 -4.73 -0.63 20.93
N LEU A 162 -5.42 0.27 20.23
CA LEU A 162 -5.20 1.73 20.31
C LEU A 162 -6.37 2.50 20.95
N SER A 163 -7.38 1.79 21.48
CA SER A 163 -8.51 2.35 22.25
C SER A 163 -8.42 2.01 23.73
#